data_AF-A0A7V9FNH7-F1
#
_entry.id   AF-A0A7V9FNH7-F1
#
_cell.length_a   1.000
_cell.length_b   1.000
_cell.length_c   1.000
_cell.angle_alpha   90.00
_cell.angle_beta   90.00
_cell.angle_gamma   90.00
#
_symmetry.space_group_name_H-M   'P 1'
#
loop_
_entity.id
_entity.type
_entity.pdbx_description
1 polymer ?
#
loop_
_entity_poly.entity_id
_entity_poly.type
_entity_poly.pdbx_seq_one_letter_code
_entity_poly.pdbx_strand_id
1 'polypeptide(L)' 'MPSISMRPTSGRYLSFSEREEIALLRAGGVGVREIARRLRRSPSTISRELRRNA' A
#
# COMPACT_ATOMS: atom_id res chain seq x y z
N MET A 1 8.80 27.17 9.15
CA MET A 1 8.70 25.70 9.16
C MET A 1 7.82 25.28 7.99
N PRO A 2 8.33 24.65 6.92
CA PRO A 2 7.44 24.20 5.86
C PRO A 2 6.76 22.92 6.33
N SER A 3 5.44 22.96 6.47
CA SER A 3 4.60 21.79 6.53
C SER A 3 4.69 21.09 5.17
N ILE A 4 5.42 19.97 5.12
CA ILE A 4 5.50 19.15 3.90
C ILE A 4 4.10 18.57 3.66
N SER A 5 3.30 19.30 2.88
CA SER A 5 2.08 18.78 2.29
C SER A 5 2.49 17.73 1.26
N MET A 6 2.45 16.46 1.68
CA MET A 6 2.64 15.32 0.79
C MET A 6 1.47 15.32 -0.20
N ARG A 7 1.70 15.93 -1.37
CA ARG A 7 0.78 15.87 -2.50
C ARG A 7 0.41 14.40 -2.77
N PRO A 8 -0.83 14.10 -3.18
CA PRO A 8 -1.21 12.74 -3.54
C PRO A 8 -0.26 12.25 -4.65
N THR A 9 0.44 11.16 -4.39
CA THR A 9 1.48 10.59 -5.26
C THR A 9 0.86 9.88 -6.45
N SER A 10 0.11 10.62 -7.29
CA SER A 10 -0.27 10.26 -8.65
C SER A 10 -0.53 8.76 -8.86
N GLY A 11 -1.35 8.09 -8.04
CA GLY A 11 -1.65 6.64 -8.09
C GLY A 11 -0.47 5.65 -8.11
N ARG A 12 0.76 6.14 -8.17
CA ARG A 12 1.99 5.42 -8.58
C ARG A 12 2.76 4.97 -7.37
N TYR A 13 2.70 5.73 -6.28
CA TYR A 13 3.36 5.39 -5.03
C TYR A 13 2.33 5.08 -3.93
N LEU A 14 2.73 4.22 -3.01
CA LEU A 14 1.99 3.94 -1.78
C LEU A 14 2.43 4.93 -0.70
N SER A 15 1.46 5.54 -0.02
CA SER A 15 1.69 6.31 1.19
C SER A 15 2.18 5.41 2.32
N PHE A 16 2.73 6.00 3.38
CA PHE A 16 3.14 5.24 4.55
C PHE A 16 1.97 4.46 5.16
N SER A 17 0.81 5.11 5.32
CA SER A 17 -0.41 4.49 5.83
C SER A 17 -0.87 3.32 4.96
N GLU A 18 -0.80 3.44 3.63
CA GLU A 18 -1.16 2.33 2.75
C GLU A 18 -0.21 1.15 2.90
N ARG A 19 1.09 1.39 3.13
CA ARG A 19 2.06 0.30 3.37
C ARG A 19 1.81 -0.39 4.70
N GLU A 20 1.53 0.37 5.74
CA GLU A 20 1.17 -0.16 7.06
C GLU A 20 -0.09 -1.02 6.99
N GLU A 21 -1.12 -0.54 6.28
CA GLU A 21 -2.37 -1.28 6.11
C GLU A 21 -2.17 -2.57 5.29
N ILE A 22 -1.32 -2.55 4.25
CA ILE A 22 -0.91 -3.76 3.52
C ILE A 22 -0.25 -4.77 4.46
N ALA A 23 0.68 -4.33 5.32
CA ALA A 23 1.41 -5.19 6.24
C ALA A 23 0.47 -5.83 7.28
N LEU A 24 -0.42 -5.04 7.88
CA LEU A 24 -1.42 -5.51 8.83
C LEU A 24 -2.37 -6.54 8.22
N LEU A 25 -2.92 -6.25 7.04
CA LEU A 25 -3.80 -7.17 6.33
C LEU A 25 -3.06 -8.46 5.94
N ARG A 26 -1.80 -8.35 5.52
CA ARG A 26 -0.98 -9.52 5.17
C ARG A 26 -0.68 -10.38 6.39
N ALA A 27 -0.35 -9.78 7.53
CA ALA A 27 -0.13 -10.48 8.79
C ALA A 27 -1.41 -11.21 9.26
N GLY A 28 -2.58 -10.65 8.98
CA GLY A 28 -3.88 -11.30 9.18
C GLY A 28 -4.24 -12.39 8.14
N GLY A 29 -3.33 -12.78 7.26
CA GLY A 29 -3.54 -13.83 6.26
C GLY A 29 -4.33 -13.40 5.03
N VAL A 30 -4.60 -12.11 4.85
CA VAL A 30 -5.38 -11.60 3.70
C VAL A 30 -4.56 -11.73 2.41
N GLY A 31 -5.20 -12.25 1.36
CA GLY A 31 -4.60 -12.41 0.05
C GLY A 31 -4.41 -11.08 -0.69
N VAL A 32 -3.40 -11.02 -1.57
CA VAL A 32 -3.02 -9.82 -2.36
C VAL A 32 -4.21 -9.19 -3.09
N ARG A 33 -5.06 -10.00 -3.73
CA ARG A 33 -6.24 -9.52 -4.47
C ARG A 33 -7.29 -8.86 -3.58
N GLU A 34 -7.44 -9.35 -2.35
CA GLU A 34 -8.38 -8.77 -1.41
C GLU A 34 -7.84 -7.46 -0.83
N ILE A 35 -6.56 -7.42 -0.46
CA ILE A 35 -5.88 -6.18 -0.05
C ILE A 35 -6.03 -5.10 -1.15
N ALA A 36 -5.80 -5.48 -2.40
CA ALA A 36 -5.95 -4.61 -3.55
C ALA A 36 -7.38 -4.04 -3.70
N ARG A 37 -8.42 -4.87 -3.49
CA ARG A 37 -9.82 -4.42 -3.48
C ARG A 37 -10.09 -3.43 -2.36
N ARG A 38 -9.65 -3.72 -1.13
CA ARG A 38 -9.87 -2.86 0.05
C ARG A 38 -9.23 -1.50 -0.12
N LEU A 39 -7.98 -1.46 -0.60
CA LEU A 39 -7.22 -0.23 -0.80
C LEU A 39 -7.48 0.47 -2.14
N ARG A 40 -8.36 -0.10 -3.00
CA ARG A 40 -8.59 0.36 -4.39
C ARG A 40 -7.30 0.56 -5.19
N ARG A 41 -6.35 -0.34 -5.00
CA ARG A 41 -5.05 -0.35 -5.70
C ARG A 41 -4.96 -1.54 -6.66
N SER A 42 -4.03 -1.46 -7.61
CA SER A 42 -3.75 -2.60 -8.48
C SER A 42 -3.13 -3.76 -7.68
N PRO A 43 -3.52 -5.03 -7.92
CA PRO A 43 -2.89 -6.17 -7.27
C PRO A 43 -1.37 -6.25 -7.50
N SER A 44 -0.91 -5.80 -8.66
CA SER A 44 0.51 -5.75 -9.00
C SER A 44 1.27 -4.68 -8.19
N THR A 45 0.63 -3.60 -7.75
CA THR A 45 1.21 -2.66 -6.78
C THR A 45 1.42 -3.32 -5.42
N ILE A 46 0.41 -4.01 -4.90
CA ILE A 46 0.48 -4.70 -3.61
C ILE A 46 1.54 -5.81 -3.65
N SER A 47 1.56 -6.61 -4.72
CA SER A 47 2.56 -7.68 -4.91
C SER A 47 3.99 -7.15 -4.94
N ARG A 48 4.24 -6.05 -5.66
CA ARG A 48 5.56 -5.39 -5.69
C ARG A 48 5.97 -4.87 -4.33
N GLU A 49 5.04 -4.34 -3.54
CA GLU A 49 5.34 -3.87 -2.18
C GLU A 49 5.69 -5.03 -1.25
N LEU A 50 4.88 -6.09 -1.25
CA LEU A 50 5.13 -7.28 -0.43
C LEU A 50 6.46 -7.94 -0.78
N ARG A 51 6.82 -8.01 -2.07
CA ARG A 51 8.14 -8.54 -2.50
C ARG A 51 9.31 -7.65 -2.08
N ARG A 52 9.11 -6.33 -1.95
CA ARG A 52 10.16 -5.40 -1.51
C ARG A 52 10.40 -5.45 0.01
N ASN A 53 9.41 -5.88 0.78
CA ASN A 53 9.46 -5.97 2.24
C ASN A 53 9.45 -7.43 2.75
N ALA A 54 9.70 -8.40 1.87
CA ALA A 54 9.83 -9.82 2.22
C ALA A 54 11.23 -10.12 2.77
#